data_AF-A0A7C5HQC1-F1
#
_entry.id   AF-A0A7C5HQC1-F1
#
_cell.length_a   1.000
_cell.length_b   1.000
_cell.length_c   1.000
_cell.angle_alpha   90.00
_cell.angle_beta   90.00
_cell.angle_gamma   90.00
#
_symmetry.space_group_name_H-M   'P 1'
#
loop_
_entity.id
_entity.type
_entity.pdbx_description
1 polymer ?
#
loop_
_entity_poly.entity_id
_entity_poly.type
_entity_poly.pdbx_seq_one_letter_code
_entity_poly.pdbx_strand_id
1 'polypeptide(L)'
;MPLHWDLSLIQKLISSPEFSDLHAGLVELGEKVQSLERELEASGIARPRKGKTSKISSSASVLTRVTWEIARAQGYALVLRKEEALYLDGSQLEDLSPQVKERLPELFGS
;
A
#
# COMPACT_ATOMS: atom_id res chain seq x y z
N MET A 1 -4.92 -4.51 -6.00
CA MET A 1 -5.91 -4.15 -4.98
C MET A 1 -6.37 -2.75 -5.28
N PRO A 2 -7.66 -2.47 -5.50
CA PRO A 2 -8.13 -1.09 -5.64
C PRO A 2 -7.92 -0.37 -4.30
N LEU A 3 -7.33 0.82 -4.34
CA LEU A 3 -7.31 1.73 -3.19
C LEU A 3 -8.72 2.32 -3.07
N HIS A 4 -9.68 1.53 -2.58
CA HIS A 4 -10.89 2.11 -2.01
C HIS A 4 -10.45 2.74 -0.70
N TRP A 5 -10.28 4.06 -0.71
CA TRP A 5 -10.10 4.80 0.53
C TRP A 5 -11.36 4.55 1.35
N ASP A 6 -11.24 3.87 2.49
CA ASP A 6 -12.39 3.55 3.33
C ASP A 6 -12.88 4.82 4.04
N LEU A 7 -13.63 5.64 3.32
CA LEU A 7 -14.27 6.85 3.82
C LEU A 7 -15.29 6.54 4.94
N SER A 8 -15.65 5.27 5.14
CA SER A 8 -16.56 4.89 6.22
C SER A 8 -15.97 5.18 7.61
N LEU A 9 -14.65 5.15 7.77
CA LEU A 9 -13.99 5.53 9.02
C LEU A 9 -14.10 7.03 9.29
N ILE A 10 -13.87 7.88 8.29
CA ILE A 10 -14.03 9.33 8.42
C ILE A 10 -15.49 9.68 8.74
N GLN A 11 -16.45 9.04 8.07
CA GLN A 11 -17.89 9.24 8.34
C GLN A 11 -18.31 8.79 9.75
N LYS A 12 -17.75 7.68 10.25
CA LYS A 12 -17.96 7.23 11.63
C LYS A 12 -17.38 8.19 12.65
N LEU A 13 -16.22 8.78 12.38
CA LEU A 13 -15.58 9.77 13.25
C LEU A 13 -16.36 11.09 13.26
N ILE A 14 -16.86 11.56 12.10
CA ILE A 14 -17.76 12.73 12.00
C ILE A 14 -19.05 12.49 12.81
N SER A 15 -19.59 11.28 12.75
CA SER A 15 -20.82 10.92 13.44
C SER A 15 -20.64 10.68 14.94
N SER A 16 -19.40 10.67 15.44
CA SER A 16 -19.10 10.38 16.84
C SER A 16 -19.02 11.66 17.68
N PRO A 17 -19.79 11.76 18.78
CA PRO A 17 -19.78 12.95 19.64
C PRO A 17 -18.42 13.17 20.35
N GLU A 18 -17.61 12.12 20.49
CA GLU A 18 -16.27 12.18 21.08
C GLU A 18 -15.27 13.00 20.24
N PHE A 19 -15.55 13.18 18.95
CA PHE A 19 -14.70 13.93 18.02
C PHE A 19 -15.36 15.24 17.57
N SER A 20 -16.32 15.75 18.35
CA SER A 20 -17.03 17.01 18.06
C SER A 20 -16.09 18.21 17.90
N ASP A 21 -15.00 18.26 18.67
CA ASP A 21 -13.96 19.30 18.56
C ASP A 21 -13.21 19.28 17.21
N LEU A 22 -13.15 18.11 16.56
CA LEU A 22 -12.47 17.89 15.28
C LEU A 22 -13.45 17.78 14.10
N HIS A 23 -14.74 17.93 14.35
CA HIS A 23 -15.80 17.72 13.35
C HIS A 23 -15.57 18.57 12.09
N ALA A 24 -15.26 19.86 12.26
CA ALA A 24 -14.99 20.75 11.13
C ALA A 24 -13.82 20.26 10.27
N GLY A 25 -12.73 19.81 10.90
CA GLY A 25 -11.55 19.28 10.19
C GLY A 25 -11.81 17.93 9.55
N LEU A 26 -12.62 17.06 10.17
CA LEU A 26 -13.00 15.77 9.62
C LEU A 26 -13.92 15.91 8.41
N VAL A 27 -14.83 16.89 8.42
CA VAL A 27 -15.67 17.24 7.26
C VAL A 27 -14.80 17.75 6.11
N GLU A 28 -13.90 18.70 6.37
CA GLU A 28 -12.98 19.24 5.35
C GLU A 28 -12.07 18.12 4.77
N LEU A 29 -11.59 17.23 5.63
CA LEU A 29 -10.79 16.07 5.21
C LEU A 29 -11.61 15.13 4.32
N GLY A 30 -12.85 14.84 4.68
CA GLY A 30 -13.76 14.02 3.88
C GLY A 30 -14.01 14.61 2.48
N GLU A 31 -14.20 15.93 2.39
CA GLU A 31 -14.38 16.63 1.12
C GLU A 31 -13.12 16.60 0.25
N LYS A 32 -11.94 16.84 0.84
CA LYS A 32 -10.66 16.78 0.13
C LYS A 32 -10.37 15.38 -0.40
N VAL A 33 -10.60 14.34 0.39
CA VAL A 33 -10.37 12.94 -0.05
C VAL A 33 -11.33 12.56 -1.17
N GLN A 34 -12.61 12.98 -1.12
CA GLN A 34 -13.55 12.76 -2.23
C GLN A 34 -13.13 13.50 -3.50
N SER A 35 -12.60 14.72 -3.38
CA SER A 35 -12.08 15.47 -4.53
C SER A 35 -10.90 14.74 -5.17
N LEU A 36 -9.97 14.26 -4.34
CA LEU A 36 -8.81 13.48 -4.80
C LEU A 36 -9.22 12.14 -5.43
N GLU A 37 -10.24 11.46 -4.91
CA GLU A 37 -10.79 10.24 -5.51
C GLU A 37 -11.36 10.55 -6.91
N ARG A 38 -12.13 11.63 -7.06
CA ARG A 38 -12.64 12.06 -8.37
C ARG A 38 -11.52 12.46 -9.33
N GLU A 39 -10.48 13.15 -8.87
CA GLU A 39 -9.31 13.49 -9.69
C GLU A 39 -8.50 12.24 -10.07
N LEU A 40 -8.39 11.25 -9.20
CA LEU A 40 -7.74 9.98 -9.48
C LEU A 40 -8.51 9.14 -10.50
N GLU A 41 -9.84 9.12 -10.41
CA GLU A 41 -10.73 8.50 -11.40
C GLU A 41 -10.67 9.26 -12.74
N ALA A 42 -10.66 10.60 -12.71
CA ALA A 42 -10.61 11.46 -13.89
C ALA A 42 -9.24 11.43 -14.60
N SER A 43 -8.14 11.30 -13.86
CA SER A 43 -6.77 11.17 -14.39
C SER A 43 -6.52 9.83 -15.09
N GLY A 44 -7.47 8.89 -15.05
CA GLY A 44 -7.41 7.64 -15.80
C GLY A 44 -6.35 6.65 -15.29
N ILE A 45 -5.67 6.98 -14.19
CA ILE A 45 -4.75 6.07 -13.47
C ILE A 45 -5.55 4.92 -12.83
N ALA A 46 -6.86 5.11 -12.60
CA ALA A 46 -7.78 4.13 -12.05
C ALA A 46 -8.65 3.39 -13.09
N ARG A 47 -8.43 3.56 -14.41
CA ARG A 47 -9.13 2.70 -15.39
C ARG A 47 -8.32 1.42 -15.58
N PRO A 48 -8.77 0.24 -15.07
CA PRO A 48 -8.12 -1.00 -15.44
C PRO A 48 -8.33 -1.15 -16.95
N ARG A 49 -7.25 -1.23 -17.71
CA ARG A 49 -7.31 -1.87 -19.03
C ARG A 49 -7.90 -3.25 -18.79
N LYS A 50 -9.18 -3.42 -19.14
CA LYS A 50 -9.83 -4.71 -19.32
C LYS A 50 -9.13 -5.35 -20.52
N GLY A 51 -7.97 -5.97 -20.25
CA GLY A 51 -7.00 -6.31 -21.26
C GLY A 51 -5.99 -7.29 -20.71
N LYS A 52 -6.40 -8.56 -20.71
CA LYS A 52 -5.62 -9.77 -20.42
C LYS A 52 -5.20 -9.91 -18.96
N THR A 53 -5.70 -10.98 -18.34
CA THR A 53 -4.97 -11.80 -17.39
C THR A 53 -3.59 -12.13 -17.97
N SER A 54 -2.66 -11.20 -17.86
CA SER A 54 -1.26 -11.48 -18.11
C SER A 54 -0.83 -12.29 -16.92
N LYS A 55 -0.57 -13.58 -17.16
CA LYS A 55 0.12 -14.50 -16.24
C LYS A 55 1.03 -13.70 -15.32
N ILE A 56 0.62 -13.53 -14.07
CA ILE A 56 1.58 -13.19 -13.01
C ILE A 56 2.53 -14.38 -13.05
N SER A 57 3.68 -14.17 -13.67
CA SER A 57 4.77 -15.13 -13.70
C SER A 57 4.96 -15.63 -12.26
N SER A 58 5.04 -16.95 -12.06
CA SER A 58 5.20 -17.54 -10.71
C SER A 58 6.32 -16.86 -9.93
N SER A 59 7.30 -16.29 -10.64
CA SER A 59 8.42 -15.53 -10.10
C SER A 59 8.04 -14.33 -9.23
N ALA A 60 6.99 -13.56 -9.58
CA ALA A 60 6.59 -12.38 -8.79
C ALA A 60 5.93 -12.77 -7.47
N SER A 61 5.16 -13.86 -7.48
CA SER A 61 4.57 -14.46 -6.27
C SER A 61 5.64 -15.07 -5.37
N VAL A 62 6.66 -15.71 -5.95
CA VAL A 62 7.81 -16.25 -5.21
C VAL A 62 8.59 -15.13 -4.53
N LEU A 63 8.95 -14.07 -5.27
CA LEU A 63 9.62 -12.89 -4.70
C LEU A 63 8.85 -12.28 -3.53
N THR A 64 7.54 -12.09 -3.68
CA THR A 64 6.69 -11.54 -2.62
C THR A 64 6.71 -12.41 -1.37
N ARG A 65 6.68 -13.74 -1.53
CA ARG A 65 6.70 -14.68 -0.42
C ARG A 65 8.02 -14.66 0.34
N VAL A 66 9.14 -14.62 -0.38
CA VAL A 66 10.50 -14.53 0.21
C VAL A 66 10.65 -13.27 1.04
N THR A 67 10.25 -12.14 0.48
CA THR A 67 10.34 -10.86 1.18
C THR A 67 9.54 -10.89 2.48
N TRP A 68 8.35 -11.51 2.47
CA TRP A 68 7.54 -11.68 3.67
C TRP A 68 8.17 -12.61 4.71
N GLU A 69 8.78 -13.72 4.30
CA GLU A 69 9.44 -14.66 5.21
C GLU A 69 10.67 -14.03 5.89
N ILE A 70 11.47 -13.28 5.13
CA ILE A 70 12.62 -12.52 5.66
C ILE A 70 12.13 -11.44 6.63
N ALA A 71 11.14 -10.66 6.22
CA ALA A 71 10.59 -9.58 7.03
C ALA A 71 10.05 -10.10 8.38
N ARG A 72 9.30 -11.21 8.34
CA ARG A 72 8.76 -11.84 9.55
C ARG A 72 9.86 -12.40 10.46
N ALA A 73 10.90 -13.03 9.88
CA ALA A 73 12.01 -13.57 10.65
C ALA A 73 12.82 -12.48 11.39
N GLN A 74 12.86 -11.27 10.82
CA GLN A 74 13.57 -10.13 11.40
C GLN A 74 12.66 -9.19 12.22
N GLY A 75 11.37 -9.51 12.34
CA GLY A 75 10.44 -8.77 13.20
C GLY A 75 9.81 -7.53 12.57
N TYR A 76 9.87 -7.38 11.24
CA TYR A 76 9.23 -6.27 10.55
C TYR A 76 7.72 -6.45 10.49
N ALA A 77 7.00 -5.39 10.89
CA ALA A 77 5.53 -5.34 10.81
C ALA A 77 5.03 -4.96 9.40
N LEU A 78 5.85 -4.29 8.60
CA LEU A 78 5.49 -3.77 7.29
C LEU A 78 6.69 -3.80 6.34
N VAL A 79 6.45 -4.19 5.09
CA VAL A 79 7.39 -4.05 4.00
C VAL A 79 6.77 -3.16 2.94
N LEU A 80 7.54 -2.16 2.50
CA LEU A 80 7.13 -1.21 1.49
C LEU A 80 7.99 -1.37 0.25
N ARG A 81 7.43 -1.06 -0.92
CA ARG A 81 8.26 -0.85 -2.10
C ARG A 81 8.95 0.49 -1.99
N LYS A 82 10.13 0.61 -2.60
CA LYS A 82 10.93 1.83 -2.52
C LYS A 82 10.18 3.06 -3.04
N GLU A 83 9.32 2.88 -4.04
CA GLU A 83 8.50 3.95 -4.62
C GLU A 83 7.37 4.40 -3.67
N GLU A 84 7.03 3.61 -2.65
CA GLU A 84 5.97 3.91 -1.68
C GLU A 84 6.54 4.55 -0.39
N ALA A 85 7.87 4.59 -0.25
CA ALA A 85 8.56 5.12 0.94
C ALA A 85 9.01 6.59 0.81
N LEU A 86 8.48 7.33 -0.18
CA LEU A 86 8.95 8.67 -0.57
C LEU A 86 8.92 9.74 0.54
N TYR A 87 8.07 9.56 1.56
CA TYR A 87 7.91 10.50 2.68
C TYR A 87 8.39 9.93 4.03
N LEU A 88 9.05 8.77 4.00
CA LEU A 88 9.59 8.14 5.19
C LEU A 88 11.07 8.48 5.36
N ASP A 89 11.50 8.62 6.60
CA ASP A 89 12.91 8.80 6.93
C ASP A 89 13.67 7.54 6.53
N GLY A 90 14.59 7.67 5.57
CA GLY A 90 15.39 6.56 5.07
C GLY A 90 16.28 5.92 6.13
N SER A 91 16.58 6.61 7.24
CA SER A 91 17.32 6.04 8.37
C SER A 91 16.50 5.05 9.20
N GLN A 92 15.17 5.07 9.06
CA GLN A 92 14.24 4.14 9.72
C GLN A 92 13.86 2.97 8.82
N LEU A 93 14.35 2.95 7.58
CA LEU A 93 14.06 1.91 6.60
C LEU A 93 15.26 1.01 6.42
N GLU A 94 15.03 -0.29 6.51
CA GLU A 94 16.03 -1.28 6.15
C GLU A 94 15.77 -1.80 4.73
N ASP A 95 16.80 -1.78 3.89
CA ASP A 95 16.72 -2.36 2.54
C ASP A 95 16.88 -3.88 2.60
N LEU A 96 15.76 -4.59 2.44
CA LEU A 96 15.74 -6.06 2.40
C LEU A 96 16.20 -6.64 1.06
N SER A 97 16.44 -5.81 0.03
CA SER A 97 16.84 -6.28 -1.32
C SER A 97 18.05 -7.21 -1.33
N PRO A 98 19.14 -6.99 -0.56
CA PRO A 98 20.28 -7.89 -0.52
C PRO A 98 19.89 -9.30 -0.02
N GLN A 99 19.07 -9.35 1.03
CA GLN A 99 18.66 -10.58 1.70
C GLN A 99 17.69 -11.39 0.83
N VAL A 100 16.79 -10.70 0.14
CA VAL A 100 15.90 -11.33 -0.86
C VAL A 100 16.75 -11.93 -2.00
N LYS A 101 17.77 -11.21 -2.50
CA LYS A 101 18.65 -11.70 -3.57
C LYS A 101 19.42 -12.96 -3.18
N GLU A 102 19.87 -13.07 -1.93
CA GLU A 102 20.56 -14.28 -1.43
C GLU A 102 19.65 -15.51 -1.36
N ARG A 103 18.35 -15.31 -1.10
CA ARG A 103 17.35 -16.38 -1.01
C ARG A 103 16.77 -16.81 -2.36
N LEU A 104 16.91 -16.00 -3.41
CA LEU A 104 16.37 -16.33 -4.74
C LEU A 104 16.97 -17.60 -5.36
N PRO A 105 18.29 -17.85 -5.30
CA PRO A 105 18.88 -19.09 -5.80
C PRO A 105 18.29 -20.36 -5.19
N GLU A 106 17.87 -20.33 -3.92
CA GLU A 106 17.25 -21.48 -3.23
C GLU A 106 15.88 -21.87 -3.83
N LEU A 107 15.22 -20.95 -4.54
CA LEU A 107 13.85 -21.11 -5.04
C LEU A 107 13.77 -21.30 -6.55
N PHE A 108 14.80 -20.90 -7.28
CA PHE A 108 14.92 -21.08 -8.73
C PHE A 108 16.01 -22.09 -9.12
N GLY A 109 16.76 -22.63 -8.15
CA GLY A 109 17.86 -23.56 -8.34
C GLY A 109 17.47 -25.04 -8.34
N SER A 110 16.32 -25.40 -8.94
CA SER A 110 15.96 -26.80 -9.20
C SER A 110 15.53 -27.02 -10.65
#